data_AF-A0A9Q0F611-F1
#
_entry.id   AF-A0A9Q0F611-F1
#
_cell.length_a   1.000
_cell.length_b   1.000
_cell.length_c   1.000
_cell.angle_alpha   90.00
_cell.angle_beta   90.00
_cell.angle_gamma   90.00
#
_symmetry.space_group_name_H-M   'P 1'
#
loop_
_entity.id
_entity.type
_entity.pdbx_description
1 polymer ?
#
loop_
_entity_poly.entity_id
_entity_poly.type
_entity_poly.pdbx_seq_one_letter_code
_entity_poly.pdbx_strand_id
1 'polypeptide(L)'
;MNSYVIYLVAGDVMNIILDPIFMFVFRLGVSGAAIAHVISQYLISVILLWRLMEKVNLLPPSTKHLRLGQFLKNGFLLLLRVMAVTFCVTLSASLAARQGSTSMAAFQVCLQVWLATSLLADGLAVAGQAILASAFAKKDYSRASETASRVLQLGLLLGLVLAVTLGLALSFGARLFTRDPDVLHMISIGIPFVAGTQPINALAFVFDGVNFGASDFAYSAYSMASLCSLPHDEILN
;
A
#
# COMPACT_ATOMS: atom_id res chain seq x y z
N MET A 1 5.98 15.68 13.25
CA MET A 1 6.18 14.61 12.24
C MET A 1 7.57 13.97 12.35
N ASN A 2 8.66 14.75 12.49
CA ASN A 2 10.04 14.22 12.52
C ASN A 2 10.32 13.14 13.58
N SER A 3 9.83 13.26 14.82
CA SER A 3 10.13 12.27 15.86
C SER A 3 9.57 10.89 15.56
N TYR A 4 8.39 10.79 14.94
CA TYR A 4 7.72 9.52 14.65
C TYR A 4 8.46 8.69 13.60
N VAL A 5 8.91 9.36 12.53
CA VAL A 5 9.71 8.74 11.47
C VAL A 5 11.04 8.22 12.02
N ILE A 6 11.67 8.94 12.94
CA ILE A 6 12.92 8.51 13.59
C ILE A 6 12.71 7.21 14.39
N TYR A 7 11.59 7.03 15.10
CA TYR A 7 11.33 5.80 15.85
C TYR A 7 11.02 4.59 14.96
N LEU A 8 10.30 4.80 13.85
CA LEU A 8 10.08 3.76 12.84
C LEU A 8 11.41 3.29 12.24
N VAL A 9 12.22 4.23 11.77
CA VAL A 9 13.54 3.93 11.20
C VAL A 9 14.45 3.27 12.24
N ALA A 10 14.43 3.72 13.50
CA ALA A 10 15.18 3.08 14.57
C ALA A 10 14.73 1.63 14.83
N GLY A 11 13.42 1.36 14.78
CA GLY A 11 12.87 0.02 14.91
C GLY A 11 13.26 -0.91 13.76
N ASP A 12 13.23 -0.41 12.52
CA ASP A 12 13.66 -1.16 11.33
C ASP A 12 15.17 -1.45 11.35
N VAL A 13 15.99 -0.46 11.76
CA VAL A 13 17.44 -0.66 11.93
C VAL A 13 17.72 -1.69 13.02
N MET A 14 16.97 -1.66 14.12
CA MET A 14 17.09 -2.67 15.17
C MET A 14 16.75 -4.06 14.62
N ASN A 15 15.70 -4.19 13.80
CA ASN A 15 15.31 -5.43 13.14
C ASN A 15 16.45 -6.03 12.28
N ILE A 16 17.07 -5.18 11.45
CA ILE A 16 18.23 -5.56 10.61
C ILE A 16 19.42 -6.06 11.43
N ILE A 17 19.61 -5.54 12.66
CA ILE A 17 20.68 -5.96 13.57
C ILE A 17 20.30 -7.26 14.29
N LEU A 18 19.05 -7.40 14.73
CA LEU A 18 18.57 -8.59 15.44
C LEU A 18 18.53 -9.82 14.52
N ASP A 19 18.18 -9.66 13.25
CA ASP A 19 18.08 -10.75 12.27
C ASP A 19 19.34 -11.65 12.19
N PRO A 20 20.56 -11.12 11.93
CA PRO A 20 21.78 -11.93 11.89
C PRO A 20 22.16 -12.49 13.28
N ILE A 21 21.79 -11.83 14.38
CA ILE A 21 22.02 -12.34 15.73
C ILE A 21 21.17 -13.59 15.98
N PHE A 22 19.87 -13.52 15.72
CA PHE A 22 18.98 -14.67 15.92
C PHE A 22 19.21 -15.78 14.89
N MET A 23 19.53 -15.45 13.65
CA MET A 23 19.84 -16.43 12.62
C MET A 23 21.18 -17.14 12.84
N PHE A 24 22.27 -16.41 13.04
CA PHE A 24 23.62 -16.98 13.04
C PHE A 24 24.18 -17.29 14.44
N VAL A 25 23.89 -16.46 15.45
CA VAL A 25 24.40 -16.65 16.81
C VAL A 25 23.57 -17.70 17.55
N PHE A 26 22.24 -17.56 17.52
CA PHE A 26 21.33 -18.52 18.16
C PHE A 26 21.02 -19.74 17.28
N ARG A 27 21.49 -19.79 16.03
CA ARG A 27 21.30 -20.88 15.06
C ARG A 27 19.83 -21.28 14.86
N LEU A 28 18.89 -20.36 15.07
CA LEU A 28 17.46 -20.61 14.91
C LEU A 28 17.01 -20.58 13.44
N GLY A 29 17.92 -20.27 12.51
CA GLY A 29 17.65 -20.20 11.08
C GLY A 29 16.46 -19.29 10.78
N VAL A 30 15.55 -19.75 9.91
CA VAL A 30 14.36 -18.99 9.50
C VAL A 30 13.43 -18.66 10.68
N SER A 31 13.39 -19.51 11.71
CA SER A 31 12.58 -19.24 12.90
C SER A 31 13.14 -18.07 13.73
N GLY A 32 14.46 -17.89 13.71
CA GLY A 32 15.13 -16.74 14.35
C GLY A 32 14.76 -15.40 13.73
N ALA A 33 14.68 -15.33 12.40
CA ALA A 33 14.24 -14.13 11.68
C ALA A 33 12.78 -13.77 12.03
N ALA A 34 11.89 -14.77 12.14
CA ALA A 34 10.51 -14.52 12.54
C ALA A 34 10.41 -13.95 13.97
N ILE A 35 11.19 -14.48 14.92
CA ILE A 35 11.22 -14.00 16.30
C ILE A 35 11.78 -12.57 16.38
N ALA A 36 12.89 -12.29 15.69
CA ALA A 36 13.48 -10.96 15.60
C ALA A 36 12.47 -9.92 15.06
N HIS A 37 11.73 -10.30 14.02
CA HIS A 37 10.71 -9.46 13.43
C HIS A 37 9.56 -9.15 14.40
N VAL A 38 9.04 -10.18 15.09
CA VAL A 38 7.96 -10.02 16.08
C VAL A 38 8.40 -9.10 17.22
N ILE A 39 9.59 -9.31 17.78
CA ILE A 39 10.14 -8.48 18.86
C ILE A 39 10.24 -7.02 18.42
N SER A 40 10.76 -6.77 17.22
CA SER A 40 10.90 -5.42 16.66
C SER A 40 9.55 -4.73 16.48
N GLN A 41 8.54 -5.44 15.97
CA GLN A 41 7.17 -4.90 15.83
C GLN A 41 6.53 -4.56 17.18
N TYR A 42 6.70 -5.41 18.20
CA TYR A 42 6.20 -5.13 19.55
C TYR A 42 6.89 -3.90 20.15
N LEU A 43 8.20 -3.77 19.96
CA LEU A 43 8.98 -2.65 20.49
C LEU A 43 8.53 -1.32 19.87
N ILE A 44 8.36 -1.28 18.54
CA ILE A 44 7.79 -0.12 17.84
C ILE A 44 6.39 0.21 18.38
N SER A 45 5.53 -0.81 18.52
CA SER A 45 4.15 -0.62 19.00
C SER A 45 4.10 0.00 20.39
N VAL A 46 4.94 -0.48 21.32
CA VAL A 46 5.02 0.07 22.69
C VAL A 46 5.51 1.51 22.69
N ILE A 47 6.54 1.83 21.91
CA ILE A 47 7.07 3.20 21.79
C ILE A 47 5.98 4.15 21.26
N LEU A 48 5.25 3.73 20.23
CA LEU A 48 4.17 4.54 19.64
C LEU A 48 3.00 4.74 20.61
N LEU A 49 2.60 3.68 21.32
CA LEU A 49 1.52 3.74 22.29
C LEU A 49 1.87 4.64 23.48
N TRP A 50 3.11 4.57 23.96
CA TRP A 50 3.59 5.47 25.02
C TRP A 50 3.55 6.93 24.59
N ARG A 51 4.00 7.24 23.38
CA ARG A 51 3.93 8.60 22.81
C ARG A 51 2.50 9.08 22.58
N LEU A 52 1.59 8.18 22.23
CA LEU A 52 0.18 8.51 22.08
C LEU A 52 -0.43 8.91 23.43
N MET A 53 -0.11 8.17 24.50
CA MET A 53 -0.55 8.50 25.86
C MET A 53 -0.01 9.84 26.36
N GLU A 54 1.20 10.24 25.97
CA GLU A 54 1.76 11.57 26.31
C GLU A 54 1.04 12.72 25.60
N LYS A 55 0.50 12.50 24.40
CA LYS A 55 -0.09 13.56 23.57
C LYS A 55 -1.61 13.64 23.62
N VAL A 56 -2.27 12.55 24.03
CA VAL A 56 -3.73 12.44 24.03
C VAL A 56 -4.15 11.84 25.36
N ASN A 57 -4.97 12.57 26.12
CA ASN A 57 -5.75 11.95 27.20
C ASN A 57 -6.65 10.91 26.53
N LEU A 58 -6.33 9.62 26.71
CA LEU A 58 -7.17 8.50 26.32
C LEU A 58 -8.47 8.58 27.14
N LEU A 59 -9.39 9.44 26.73
CA LEU A 59 -10.75 9.49 27.25
C LEU A 59 -11.37 8.11 27.07
N PRO A 60 -12.18 7.65 28.04
CA PRO A 60 -12.61 6.26 28.10
C PRO A 60 -13.42 5.92 26.84
N PRO A 61 -13.28 4.67 26.33
CA PRO A 61 -13.98 4.25 25.11
C PRO A 61 -15.47 4.23 25.40
N SER A 62 -16.16 5.33 25.05
CA SER A 62 -17.62 5.35 25.03
C SER A 62 -18.06 4.42 23.91
N THR A 63 -18.37 3.17 24.27
CA THR A 63 -18.85 2.09 23.38
C THR A 63 -20.11 2.45 22.60
N LYS A 64 -20.79 3.55 22.95
CA LYS A 64 -21.92 4.12 22.20
C LYS A 64 -21.55 4.96 20.98
N HIS A 65 -20.32 5.47 20.87
CA HIS A 65 -19.85 6.27 19.72
C HIS A 65 -18.90 5.51 18.79
N LEU A 66 -18.49 4.31 19.19
CA LEU A 66 -17.75 3.40 18.33
C LEU A 66 -18.69 2.96 17.21
N ARG A 67 -18.53 3.54 16.01
CA ARG A 67 -19.16 3.07 14.76
C ARG A 67 -18.57 1.72 14.34
N LEU A 68 -18.57 0.75 15.25
CA LEU A 68 -18.04 -0.61 15.07
C LEU A 68 -18.64 -1.26 13.82
N GLY A 69 -19.94 -1.08 13.55
CA GLY A 69 -20.56 -1.57 12.32
C GLY A 69 -19.95 -1.00 11.04
N GLN A 70 -19.64 0.31 11.00
CA GLN A 70 -19.00 0.95 9.86
C GLN A 70 -17.52 0.53 9.74
N PHE A 71 -16.82 0.40 10.87
CA PHE A 71 -15.44 -0.08 10.91
C PHE A 71 -15.33 -1.53 10.45
N LEU A 72 -16.19 -2.43 10.92
CA LEU A 72 -16.24 -3.82 10.47
C LEU A 72 -16.61 -3.92 8.98
N LYS A 73 -17.55 -3.12 8.49
CA LYS A 73 -17.93 -3.11 7.07
C LYS A 73 -16.76 -2.66 6.18
N ASN A 74 -16.09 -1.58 6.55
CA ASN A 74 -14.91 -1.08 5.82
C ASN A 74 -13.75 -2.07 5.90
N GLY A 75 -13.51 -2.63 7.08
CA GLY A 75 -12.50 -3.68 7.30
C GLY A 75 -12.78 -4.92 6.45
N PHE A 76 -14.03 -5.37 6.37
CA PHE A 76 -14.41 -6.49 5.53
C PHE A 76 -14.22 -6.19 4.03
N LEU A 77 -14.54 -4.97 3.58
CA LEU A 77 -14.30 -4.56 2.20
C LEU A 77 -12.80 -4.58 1.85
N LEU A 78 -11.96 -4.10 2.77
CA LEU A 78 -10.50 -4.15 2.64
C LEU A 78 -9.99 -5.58 2.62
N LEU A 79 -10.50 -6.45 3.50
CA LEU A 79 -10.15 -7.87 3.52
C LEU A 79 -10.53 -8.57 2.21
N LEU A 80 -11.73 -8.31 1.68
CA LEU A 80 -12.14 -8.81 0.36
C LEU A 80 -11.21 -8.36 -0.76
N ARG A 81 -10.79 -7.08 -0.75
CA ARG A 81 -9.82 -6.57 -1.71
C ARG A 81 -8.48 -7.30 -1.61
N VAL A 82 -7.95 -7.46 -0.39
CA VAL A 82 -6.68 -8.17 -0.15
C VAL A 82 -6.79 -9.63 -0.59
N MET A 83 -7.89 -10.31 -0.29
CA MET A 83 -8.14 -11.68 -0.72
C MET A 83 -8.22 -11.78 -2.25
N ALA A 84 -8.91 -10.86 -2.93
CA ALA A 84 -9.01 -10.86 -4.38
C ALA A 84 -7.65 -10.67 -5.06
N VAL A 85 -6.83 -9.72 -4.57
CA VAL A 85 -5.47 -9.50 -5.08
C VAL A 85 -4.59 -10.72 -4.82
N THR A 86 -4.60 -11.26 -3.61
CA THR A 86 -3.78 -12.43 -3.23
C THR A 86 -4.18 -13.65 -4.05
N PHE A 87 -5.47 -13.87 -4.26
CA PHE A 87 -5.99 -14.95 -5.09
C PHE A 87 -5.52 -14.81 -6.55
N CYS A 88 -5.63 -13.61 -7.12
CA CYS A 88 -5.17 -13.33 -8.49
C CYS A 88 -3.67 -13.61 -8.65
N VAL A 89 -2.84 -13.07 -7.75
CA VAL A 89 -1.38 -13.30 -7.77
C VAL A 89 -1.05 -14.78 -7.60
N THR A 90 -1.74 -15.49 -6.70
CA THR A 90 -1.54 -16.93 -6.46
C THR A 90 -1.91 -17.75 -7.69
N LEU A 91 -3.01 -17.40 -8.36
CA LEU A 91 -3.44 -18.07 -9.59
C LEU A 91 -2.42 -17.82 -10.72
N SER A 92 -1.95 -16.58 -10.90
CA SER A 92 -0.91 -16.26 -11.87
C SER A 92 0.40 -17.02 -11.60
N ALA A 93 0.83 -17.07 -10.33
CA ALA A 93 2.00 -17.83 -9.91
C ALA A 93 1.83 -19.33 -10.18
N SER A 94 0.66 -19.89 -9.91
CA SER A 94 0.34 -21.29 -10.20
C SER A 94 0.40 -21.61 -11.70
N LEU A 95 -0.14 -20.72 -12.55
CA LEU A 95 -0.06 -20.86 -14.00
C LEU A 95 1.37 -20.75 -14.53
N ALA A 96 2.19 -19.85 -13.97
CA ALA A 96 3.60 -19.73 -14.31
C ALA A 96 4.41 -20.97 -13.88
N ALA A 97 4.13 -21.50 -12.69
CA ALA A 97 4.76 -22.72 -12.18
C ALA A 97 4.46 -23.94 -13.06
N ARG A 98 3.26 -24.03 -13.65
CA ARG A 98 2.90 -25.11 -14.59
C ARG A 98 3.66 -25.05 -15.91
N GLN A 99 4.21 -23.89 -16.30
CA GLN A 99 5.03 -23.74 -17.50
C GLN A 99 6.51 -24.11 -17.27
N GLY A 100 6.91 -24.32 -16.02
CA GLY A 100 8.26 -24.75 -15.64
C GLY A 100 8.93 -23.82 -14.63
N SER A 101 10.04 -24.30 -14.06
CA SER A 101 10.83 -23.57 -13.06
C SER A 101 11.40 -22.26 -13.60
N THR A 102 11.84 -22.24 -14.86
CA THR A 102 12.39 -21.06 -15.54
C THR A 102 11.35 -19.93 -15.66
N SER A 103 10.11 -20.28 -16.04
CA SER A 103 9.00 -19.32 -16.15
C SER A 103 8.61 -18.76 -14.79
N MET A 104 8.53 -19.61 -13.77
CA MET A 104 8.25 -19.18 -12.40
C MET A 104 9.33 -18.26 -11.83
N ALA A 105 10.61 -18.55 -12.09
CA ALA A 105 11.72 -17.70 -11.66
C ALA A 105 11.65 -16.30 -12.30
N ALA A 106 11.40 -16.24 -13.61
CA ALA A 106 11.23 -14.96 -14.31
C ALA A 106 10.00 -14.18 -13.79
N PHE A 107 8.87 -14.88 -13.60
CA PHE A 107 7.65 -14.29 -13.02
C PHE A 107 7.90 -13.70 -11.65
N GLN A 108 8.61 -14.43 -10.76
CA GLN A 108 8.88 -13.97 -9.41
C GLN A 108 9.75 -12.70 -9.40
N VAL A 109 10.79 -12.63 -10.24
CA VAL A 109 11.62 -11.42 -10.35
C VAL A 109 10.78 -10.23 -10.83
N CYS A 110 9.99 -10.42 -11.88
CA CYS A 110 9.10 -9.38 -12.41
C CYS A 110 8.09 -8.90 -11.37
N LEU A 111 7.46 -9.82 -10.64
CA LEU A 111 6.49 -9.52 -9.60
C LEU A 111 7.13 -8.73 -8.45
N GLN A 112 8.33 -9.11 -8.00
CA GLN A 112 9.03 -8.40 -6.93
C GLN A 112 9.39 -6.97 -7.33
N VAL A 113 9.88 -6.78 -8.55
CA VAL A 113 10.19 -5.45 -9.08
C VAL A 113 8.91 -4.61 -9.21
N TRP A 114 7.83 -5.20 -9.71
CA TRP A 114 6.54 -4.54 -9.82
C TRP A 114 5.95 -4.13 -8.45
N LEU A 115 6.07 -4.99 -7.44
CA LEU A 115 5.63 -4.68 -6.07
C LEU A 115 6.50 -3.58 -5.44
N ALA A 116 7.81 -3.63 -5.63
CA ALA A 116 8.74 -2.62 -5.10
C ALA A 116 8.42 -1.22 -5.66
N THR A 117 8.13 -1.10 -6.96
CA THR A 117 7.73 0.18 -7.55
C THR A 117 6.31 0.59 -7.18
N SER A 118 5.41 -0.37 -6.99
CA SER A 118 4.06 -0.10 -6.45
C SER A 118 4.12 0.53 -5.06
N LEU A 119 5.07 0.12 -4.21
CA LEU A 119 5.24 0.70 -2.88
C LEU A 119 5.65 2.19 -2.93
N LEU A 120 6.39 2.61 -3.95
CA LEU A 120 6.71 4.02 -4.18
C LEU A 120 5.46 4.83 -4.55
N ALA A 121 4.59 4.25 -5.38
CA ALA A 121 3.31 4.86 -5.73
C ALA A 121 2.35 4.93 -4.53
N ASP A 122 2.32 3.88 -3.70
CA ASP A 122 1.57 3.85 -2.45
C ASP A 122 2.02 4.96 -1.49
N GLY A 123 3.32 5.20 -1.36
CA GLY A 123 3.85 6.31 -0.56
C GLY A 123 3.34 7.69 -1.02
N LEU A 124 3.26 7.92 -2.34
CA LEU A 124 2.67 9.14 -2.90
C LEU A 124 1.16 9.21 -2.62
N ALA A 125 0.45 8.09 -2.75
CA ALA A 125 -0.98 8.00 -2.48
C ALA A 125 -1.32 8.32 -1.01
N VAL A 126 -0.57 7.76 -0.06
CA VAL A 126 -0.72 8.02 1.38
C VAL A 126 -0.42 9.49 1.72
N ALA A 127 0.60 10.08 1.10
CA ALA A 127 0.89 11.51 1.26
C ALA A 127 -0.26 12.38 0.73
N GLY A 128 -0.79 12.06 -0.45
CA GLY A 128 -1.95 12.72 -1.03
C GLY A 128 -3.19 12.59 -0.14
N GLN A 129 -3.48 11.38 0.34
CA GLN A 129 -4.57 11.08 1.25
C GLN A 129 -4.53 11.97 2.51
N ALA A 130 -3.36 12.13 3.14
CA ALA A 130 -3.22 12.93 4.36
C ALA A 130 -3.47 14.43 4.10
N ILE A 131 -2.97 14.97 2.98
CA ILE A 131 -3.18 16.39 2.62
C ILE A 131 -4.64 16.64 2.26
N LEU A 132 -5.25 15.75 1.46
CA LEU A 132 -6.67 15.83 1.12
C LEU A 132 -7.55 15.77 2.36
N ALA A 133 -7.32 14.79 3.24
CA ALA A 133 -8.07 14.64 4.48
C ALA A 133 -7.99 15.91 5.35
N SER A 134 -6.81 16.55 5.42
CA SER A 134 -6.64 17.82 6.14
C SER A 134 -7.36 19.00 5.49
N ALA A 135 -7.32 19.12 4.15
CA ALA A 135 -8.04 20.17 3.43
C ALA A 135 -9.56 20.01 3.58
N PHE A 136 -10.06 18.77 3.50
CA PHE A 136 -11.47 18.45 3.76
C PHE A 136 -11.89 18.75 5.20
N ALA A 137 -11.05 18.44 6.19
CA ALA A 137 -11.34 18.77 7.59
C ALA A 137 -11.49 20.29 7.83
N LYS A 138 -10.84 21.11 7.01
CA LYS A 138 -10.96 22.59 7.03
C LYS A 138 -12.10 23.12 6.15
N LYS A 139 -12.88 22.24 5.48
CA LYS A 139 -13.93 22.57 4.51
C LYS A 139 -13.44 23.43 3.32
N ASP A 140 -12.16 23.34 2.99
CA ASP A 140 -11.56 24.07 1.88
C ASP A 140 -11.58 23.21 0.60
N TYR A 141 -12.75 23.19 -0.06
CA TYR A 141 -13.00 22.37 -1.24
C TYR A 141 -12.18 22.80 -2.46
N SER A 142 -11.86 24.10 -2.58
CA SER A 142 -11.02 24.62 -3.66
C SER A 142 -9.62 24.02 -3.56
N ARG A 143 -9.04 24.06 -2.36
CA ARG A 143 -7.72 23.47 -2.10
C ARG A 143 -7.71 21.95 -2.18
N ALA A 144 -8.81 21.29 -1.81
CA ALA A 144 -8.94 19.84 -1.97
C ALA A 144 -8.90 19.41 -3.45
N SER A 145 -9.61 20.11 -4.32
CA SER A 145 -9.62 19.84 -5.77
C SER A 145 -8.26 20.12 -6.41
N GLU A 146 -7.62 21.25 -6.04
CA GLU A 146 -6.28 21.56 -6.52
C GLU A 146 -5.26 20.49 -6.09
N THR A 147 -5.32 20.08 -4.83
CA THR A 147 -4.43 19.02 -4.31
C THR A 147 -4.67 17.69 -5.03
N ALA A 148 -5.93 17.30 -5.26
CA ALA A 148 -6.25 16.07 -5.98
C ALA A 148 -5.66 16.08 -7.40
N SER A 149 -5.80 17.21 -8.13
CA SER A 149 -5.22 17.36 -9.47
C SER A 149 -3.69 17.29 -9.44
N ARG A 150 -3.05 17.95 -8.48
CA ARG A 150 -1.58 17.93 -8.31
C ARG A 150 -1.06 16.53 -8.00
N VAL A 151 -1.70 15.80 -7.09
CA VAL A 151 -1.28 14.44 -6.72
C VAL A 151 -1.49 13.50 -7.92
N LEU A 152 -2.54 13.68 -8.72
CA LEU A 152 -2.76 12.90 -9.94
C LEU A 152 -1.69 13.16 -11.01
N GLN A 153 -1.31 14.43 -11.22
CA GLN A 153 -0.22 14.81 -12.11
C GLN A 153 1.13 14.22 -11.64
N LEU A 154 1.42 14.29 -10.34
CA LEU A 154 2.61 13.69 -9.74
C LEU A 154 2.59 12.16 -9.86
N GLY A 155 1.43 11.52 -9.72
CA GLY A 155 1.27 10.08 -9.92
C GLY A 155 1.57 9.65 -11.35
N LEU A 156 1.06 10.38 -12.33
CA LEU A 156 1.36 10.13 -13.74
C LEU A 156 2.85 10.32 -14.04
N LEU A 157 3.44 11.42 -13.56
CA LEU A 157 4.86 11.70 -13.73
C LEU A 157 5.72 10.60 -13.08
N LEU A 158 5.39 10.21 -11.85
CA LEU A 158 6.06 9.14 -11.13
C LEU A 158 5.99 7.83 -11.92
N GLY A 159 4.80 7.46 -12.40
CA GLY A 159 4.60 6.24 -13.18
C GLY A 159 5.37 6.24 -14.51
N LEU A 160 5.48 7.38 -15.20
CA LEU A 160 6.30 7.52 -16.40
C LEU A 160 7.80 7.41 -16.10
N VAL A 161 8.27 8.07 -15.03
CA VAL A 161 9.66 7.95 -14.58
C VAL A 161 9.97 6.50 -14.20
N LEU A 162 9.08 5.83 -13.47
CA LEU A 162 9.21 4.42 -13.11
C LEU A 162 9.24 3.50 -14.35
N ALA A 163 8.39 3.76 -15.34
CA ALA A 163 8.39 2.99 -16.59
C ALA A 163 9.76 3.08 -17.30
N VAL A 164 10.30 4.29 -17.46
CA VAL A 164 11.59 4.50 -18.14
C VAL A 164 12.74 3.91 -17.33
N THR A 165 12.79 4.21 -16.03
CA THR A 165 13.85 3.71 -15.14
C THR A 165 13.85 2.20 -15.05
N LEU A 166 12.70 1.53 -14.92
CA LEU A 166 12.62 0.07 -14.94
C LEU A 166 12.98 -0.52 -16.30
N GLY A 167 12.51 0.09 -17.39
CA GLY A 167 12.87 -0.32 -18.74
C GLY A 167 14.38 -0.36 -18.94
N LEU A 168 15.09 0.69 -18.50
CA LEU A 168 16.55 0.76 -18.56
C LEU A 168 17.21 -0.18 -17.54
N ALA A 169 16.80 -0.11 -16.28
CA ALA A 169 17.43 -0.85 -15.19
C ALA A 169 17.30 -2.36 -15.35
N LEU A 170 16.17 -2.87 -15.83
CA LEU A 170 16.01 -4.30 -16.08
C LEU A 170 16.71 -4.75 -17.37
N SER A 171 16.76 -3.90 -18.40
CA SER A 171 17.48 -4.24 -19.65
C SER A 171 18.98 -4.41 -19.41
N PHE A 172 19.58 -3.57 -18.56
CA PHE A 172 21.00 -3.66 -18.20
C PHE A 172 21.27 -4.53 -16.96
N GLY A 173 20.33 -4.58 -16.02
CA GLY A 173 20.48 -5.15 -14.69
C GLY A 173 19.80 -6.50 -14.46
N ALA A 174 19.11 -7.09 -15.44
CA ALA A 174 18.51 -8.42 -15.31
C ALA A 174 19.53 -9.50 -14.88
N ARG A 175 20.82 -9.34 -15.26
CA ARG A 175 21.92 -10.22 -14.85
C ARG A 175 22.25 -10.18 -13.36
N LEU A 176 21.77 -9.17 -12.63
CA LEU A 176 21.92 -9.08 -11.18
C LEU A 176 21.01 -10.09 -10.47
N PHE A 177 19.84 -10.38 -11.03
CA PHE A 177 18.86 -11.29 -10.45
C PHE A 177 19.12 -12.76 -10.79
N THR A 178 19.65 -13.04 -11.99
CA THR A 178 19.95 -14.40 -12.43
C THR A 178 21.07 -14.43 -13.46
N ARG A 179 21.79 -15.55 -13.51
CA ARG A 179 22.81 -15.84 -14.54
C ARG A 179 22.31 -16.82 -15.60
N ASP A 180 21.09 -17.33 -15.47
CA ASP A 180 20.51 -18.29 -16.39
C ASP A 180 19.98 -17.59 -17.67
N PRO A 181 20.53 -17.89 -18.85
CA PRO A 181 20.15 -17.25 -20.10
C PRO A 181 18.67 -17.44 -20.47
N ASP A 182 18.05 -18.56 -20.10
CA ASP A 182 16.64 -18.82 -20.42
C ASP A 182 15.71 -17.96 -19.56
N VAL A 183 16.07 -17.78 -18.27
CA VAL A 183 15.34 -16.87 -17.37
C VAL A 183 15.50 -15.42 -17.81
N LEU A 184 16.70 -15.01 -18.22
CA LEU A 184 16.99 -13.68 -18.74
C LEU A 184 16.17 -13.35 -20.00
N HIS A 185 16.00 -14.33 -20.90
CA HIS A 185 15.17 -14.17 -22.09
C HIS A 185 13.70 -13.95 -21.71
N MET A 186 13.16 -14.76 -20.80
CA MET A 186 11.78 -14.59 -20.31
C MET A 186 11.56 -13.26 -19.59
N ILE A 187 12.52 -12.82 -18.75
CA ILE A 187 12.46 -11.51 -18.11
C ILE A 187 12.41 -10.40 -19.17
N SER A 188 13.25 -10.48 -20.21
CA SER A 188 13.31 -9.46 -21.27
C SER A 188 11.98 -9.27 -22.00
N ILE A 189 11.22 -10.35 -22.18
CA ILE A 189 9.85 -10.30 -22.75
C ILE A 189 8.88 -9.64 -21.76
N GLY A 190 9.06 -9.85 -20.45
CA GLY A 190 8.23 -9.29 -19.38
C GLY A 190 8.49 -7.81 -19.06
N ILE A 191 9.71 -7.29 -19.29
CA ILE A 191 10.09 -5.89 -19.02
C ILE A 191 9.09 -4.87 -19.60
N PRO A 192 8.72 -4.90 -20.90
CA PRO A 192 7.80 -3.92 -21.46
C PRO A 192 6.42 -3.96 -20.79
N PHE A 193 5.98 -5.14 -20.33
CA PHE A 193 4.73 -5.27 -19.59
C PHE A 193 4.84 -4.67 -18.19
N VAL A 194 5.91 -4.98 -17.45
CA VAL A 194 6.14 -4.44 -16.10
C VAL A 194 6.32 -2.92 -16.14
N ALA A 195 7.12 -2.41 -17.09
CA ALA A 195 7.37 -0.98 -17.26
C ALA A 195 6.14 -0.24 -17.79
N GLY A 196 5.48 -0.76 -18.83
CA GLY A 196 4.33 -0.14 -19.46
C GLY A 196 3.10 -0.07 -18.55
N THR A 197 2.98 -0.97 -17.57
CA THR A 197 1.90 -0.93 -16.57
C THR A 197 2.15 0.04 -15.42
N GLN A 198 3.38 0.56 -15.22
CA GLN A 198 3.67 1.47 -14.09
C GLN A 198 2.87 2.78 -14.09
N PRO A 199 2.61 3.47 -15.23
CA PRO A 199 1.78 4.67 -15.24
C PRO A 199 0.35 4.40 -14.80
N ILE A 200 -0.23 3.29 -15.28
CA ILE A 200 -1.59 2.86 -14.91
C ILE A 200 -1.62 2.49 -13.42
N ASN A 201 -0.61 1.76 -12.95
CA ASN A 201 -0.47 1.38 -11.55
C ASN A 201 -0.38 2.60 -10.64
N ALA A 202 0.52 3.55 -10.94
CA ALA A 202 0.71 4.76 -10.14
C ALA A 202 -0.57 5.61 -10.09
N LEU A 203 -1.29 5.74 -11.21
CA LEU A 203 -2.60 6.39 -11.23
C LEU A 203 -3.62 5.64 -10.36
N ALA A 204 -3.69 4.31 -10.45
CA ALA A 204 -4.63 3.52 -9.65
C ALA A 204 -4.39 3.69 -8.15
N PHE A 205 -3.13 3.66 -7.69
CA PHE A 205 -2.77 3.93 -6.29
C PHE A 205 -3.13 5.34 -5.86
N VAL A 206 -2.83 6.35 -6.67
CA VAL A 206 -3.19 7.74 -6.36
C VAL A 206 -4.70 7.94 -6.30
N PHE A 207 -5.45 7.37 -7.24
CA PHE A 207 -6.92 7.41 -7.20
C PHE A 207 -7.48 6.75 -5.95
N ASP A 208 -6.91 5.62 -5.56
CA ASP A 208 -7.28 4.93 -4.32
C ASP A 208 -7.01 5.81 -3.10
N GLY A 209 -5.83 6.44 -2.99
CA GLY A 209 -5.51 7.36 -1.90
C GLY A 209 -6.39 8.61 -1.88
N VAL A 210 -6.75 9.17 -3.05
CA VAL A 210 -7.70 10.28 -3.17
C VAL A 210 -9.09 9.86 -2.71
N ASN A 211 -9.55 8.67 -3.13
CA ASN A 211 -10.83 8.12 -2.70
C ASN A 211 -10.86 7.87 -1.19
N PHE A 212 -9.82 7.27 -0.61
CA PHE A 212 -9.74 7.08 0.84
C PHE A 212 -9.68 8.41 1.60
N GLY A 213 -8.92 9.38 1.10
CA GLY A 213 -8.84 10.73 1.68
C GLY A 213 -10.17 11.49 1.63
N ALA A 214 -11.00 11.21 0.63
CA ALA A 214 -12.35 11.74 0.50
C ALA A 214 -13.42 10.90 1.23
N SER A 215 -13.19 9.60 1.46
CA SER A 215 -14.22 8.63 1.91
C SER A 215 -14.77 8.89 3.30
N ASP A 216 -14.02 9.54 4.20
CA ASP A 216 -14.54 9.95 5.52
C ASP A 216 -15.60 11.07 5.43
N PHE A 217 -15.77 11.71 4.26
CA PHE A 217 -16.89 12.60 3.98
C PHE A 217 -17.76 12.16 2.80
N ALA A 218 -17.25 11.33 1.88
CA ALA A 218 -18.05 10.75 0.80
C ALA A 218 -19.08 9.76 1.37
N TYR A 219 -18.85 9.11 2.51
CA TYR A 219 -19.93 8.37 3.20
C TYR A 219 -21.04 9.33 3.69
N SER A 220 -20.71 10.57 4.06
CA SER A 220 -21.66 11.62 4.43
C SER A 220 -22.35 12.27 3.20
N ALA A 221 -21.67 12.32 2.06
CA ALA A 221 -22.23 12.80 0.79
C ALA A 221 -23.10 11.74 0.10
N TYR A 222 -22.68 10.46 0.15
CA TYR A 222 -23.48 9.32 -0.31
C TYR A 222 -24.70 9.08 0.57
N SER A 223 -24.64 9.32 1.89
CA SER A 223 -25.85 9.26 2.73
C SER A 223 -26.86 10.35 2.36
N MET A 224 -26.40 11.55 1.97
CA MET A 224 -27.26 12.62 1.44
C MET A 224 -27.81 12.30 0.04
N ALA A 225 -27.02 11.67 -0.84
CA ALA A 225 -27.48 11.24 -2.17
C ALA A 225 -28.52 10.10 -2.10
N SER A 226 -28.38 9.16 -1.14
CA SER A 226 -29.36 8.08 -0.93
C SER A 226 -30.65 8.54 -0.25
N LEU A 227 -30.66 9.70 0.43
CA LEU A 227 -31.86 10.32 0.99
C LEU A 227 -32.60 11.20 -0.03
N CYS A 228 -31.92 11.65 -1.09
CA CYS A 228 -32.52 12.48 -2.15
C CYS A 228 -33.03 11.67 -3.35
N SER A 229 -32.85 10.34 -3.35
CA SER A 229 -33.37 9.41 -4.36
C SER A 229 -34.55 8.57 -3.88
N LEU A 230 -35.20 8.94 -2.77
CA LEU A 230 -36.56 8.47 -2.48
C LEU A 230 -37.50 9.27 -3.40
N PRO A 231 -38.18 8.63 -4.36
CA PRO A 231 -39.23 9.28 -5.10
C PRO A 231 -40.32 9.72 -4.11
N HIS A 232 -40.70 11.00 -4.20
CA HIS A 232 -41.99 11.49 -3.77
C HIS A 232 -43.08 10.52 -4.25
N ASP A 233 -43.75 9.84 -3.33
CA ASP A 233 -45.12 9.34 -3.50
C ASP A 233 -45.66 8.91 -2.13
N GLU A 234 -46.00 9.91 -1.31
CA GLU A 234 -47.14 9.89 -0.40
C GLU A 234 -47.27 11.30 0.20
N ILE A 235 -48.51 11.76 0.40
CA ILE A 235 -48.96 13.11 0.83
C ILE A 235 -49.27 14.07 -0.32
N LEU A 236 -50.36 13.80 -1.06
CA LEU A 236 -51.56 14.67 -1.20
C LEU A 236 -52.52 14.15 -2.30
N ASN A 237 -53.21 13.05 -2.01
CA ASN A 237 -54.66 12.86 -2.21
C ASN A 237 -55.09 11.55 -1.56
#